data_AF-A0A931U511-F1
#
_entry.id   AF-A0A931U511-F1
#
_cell.length_a   1.000
_cell.length_b   1.000
_cell.length_c   1.000
_cell.angle_alpha   90.00
_cell.angle_beta   90.00
_cell.angle_gamma   90.00
#
_symmetry.space_group_name_H-M   'P 1'
#
loop_
_entity.id
_entity.type
_entity.pdbx_description
1 polymer ?
#
loop_
_entity_poly.entity_id
_entity_poly.type
_entity_poly.pdbx_seq_one_letter_code
_entity_poly.pdbx_strand_id
1 'polypeptide(L)' 'MSVARVTEISSTSPESFEHAIQQGIARAAKTLRQVKSAWIKEQRVEVQAGAP' A
#
# COMPACT_ATOMS: atom_id res chain seq x y z
N MET A 1 15.94 24.01 4.47
CA MET A 1 14.53 23.61 4.25
C MET A 1 14.48 22.13 3.93
N SER A 2 13.77 21.32 4.72
CA SER A 2 13.50 19.92 4.39
C SER A 2 12.19 19.84 3.59
N VAL A 3 12.28 19.52 2.30
CA VAL A 3 11.12 19.26 1.46
C VAL A 3 10.79 17.77 1.51
N ALA A 4 9.58 17.43 1.93
CA ALA A 4 9.10 16.05 1.95
C ALA A 4 8.13 15.83 0.78
N ARG A 5 8.28 14.70 0.08
CA ARG A 5 7.35 14.27 -0.96
C ARG A 5 6.42 13.21 -0.36
N VAL A 6 5.11 13.51 -0.37
CA VAL A 6 4.07 12.55 -0.03
C VAL A 6 3.48 12.01 -1.32
N THR A 7 3.29 10.70 -1.40
CA THR A 7 2.68 10.03 -2.56
C THR A 7 1.73 8.96 -2.06
N GLU A 8 0.50 8.99 -2.53
CA GLU A 8 -0.53 8.00 -2.21
C GLU A 8 -0.40 6.83 -3.20
N ILE A 9 -0.40 5.60 -2.66
CA ILE A 9 -0.34 4.37 -3.44
C ILE A 9 -1.44 3.43 -2.96
N SER A 10 -2.13 2.79 -3.91
CA SER A 10 -3.10 1.74 -3.64
C SER A 10 -2.57 0.43 -4.17
N SER A 11 -2.54 -0.60 -3.33
CA SER A 11 -2.15 -1.96 -3.72
C SER A 11 -3.23 -2.92 -3.28
N THR A 12 -3.54 -3.88 -4.14
CA THR A 12 -4.52 -4.93 -3.90
C THR A 12 -3.81 -6.28 -4.02
N SER A 13 -4.23 -7.23 -3.20
CA SER A 13 -3.69 -8.59 -3.20
C SER A 13 -4.83 -9.59 -3.04
N PRO A 14 -4.79 -10.73 -3.77
CA PRO A 14 -5.76 -11.80 -3.60
C PRO A 14 -5.50 -12.66 -2.34
N GLU A 15 -4.31 -12.59 -1.75
CA GLU A 15 -3.94 -13.45 -0.62
C GLU A 15 -4.37 -12.89 0.73
N SER A 16 -3.94 -11.66 1.02
CA SER A 16 -4.18 -11.01 2.31
C SER A 16 -3.87 -9.51 2.24
N PHE A 17 -4.37 -8.79 3.24
CA PHE A 17 -4.08 -7.36 3.41
C PHE A 17 -2.59 -7.09 3.65
N GLU A 18 -1.94 -7.92 4.47
CA GLU A 18 -0.49 -7.79 4.74
C GLU A 18 0.34 -7.97 3.46
N HIS A 19 -0.03 -8.94 2.61
CA HIS A 19 0.64 -9.14 1.33
C HIS A 19 0.47 -7.92 0.40
N ALA A 20 -0.71 -7.28 0.40
CA ALA A 20 -0.92 -6.03 -0.34
C ALA A 20 -0.03 -4.89 0.15
N ILE A 21 0.11 -4.72 1.47
CA ILE A 21 0.98 -3.69 2.06
C ILE A 21 2.44 -3.92 1.64
N GLN A 22 2.95 -5.14 1.81
CA GLN A 22 4.33 -5.47 1.47
C GLN A 22 4.61 -5.25 -0.02
N GLN A 23 3.69 -5.66 -0.89
CA GLN A 23 3.81 -5.44 -2.33
C GLN A 23 3.80 -3.95 -2.68
N GLY A 24 2.91 -3.16 -2.08
CA GLY A 24 2.84 -1.71 -2.25
C GLY A 24 4.14 -1.02 -1.85
N ILE A 25 4.68 -1.34 -0.66
CA ILE A 25 5.96 -0.80 -0.17
C ILE A 25 7.12 -1.20 -1.09
N ALA A 26 7.18 -2.48 -1.49
CA ALA A 26 8.23 -2.95 -2.39
C ALA A 26 8.19 -2.24 -3.75
N ARG A 27 6.99 -2.02 -4.31
CA ARG A 27 6.83 -1.26 -5.56
C ARG A 27 7.22 0.20 -5.40
N ALA A 28 6.87 0.82 -4.27
CA ALA A 28 7.24 2.18 -3.94
C ALA A 28 8.76 2.33 -3.80
N ALA A 29 9.43 1.41 -3.10
CA ALA A 29 10.87 1.40 -2.90
C ALA A 29 11.67 1.26 -4.21
N LYS A 30 11.10 0.61 -5.24
CA LYS A 30 11.73 0.52 -6.57
C LYS A 30 11.84 1.88 -7.28
N THR A 31 10.95 2.83 -7.00
CA THR A 31 10.89 4.13 -7.70
C THR A 31 11.14 5.35 -6.82
N LEU A 32 10.84 5.25 -5.53
CA LEU A 32 11.00 6.32 -4.55
C LEU A 32 12.27 6.04 -3.72
N ARG A 33 13.20 6.99 -3.72
CA ARG A 33 14.39 6.92 -2.86
C ARG A 33 14.04 7.41 -1.46
N GLN A 34 14.66 6.82 -0.43
CA GLN A 34 14.55 7.26 0.96
C GLN A 34 13.11 7.21 1.52
N VAL A 35 12.36 6.13 1.25
CA VAL A 35 11.07 5.88 1.91
C VAL A 35 11.31 5.66 3.41
N LYS A 36 10.76 6.54 4.27
CA LYS A 36 10.99 6.52 5.73
C LYS A 36 9.76 6.13 6.56
N SER A 37 8.57 6.42 6.05
CA SER A 37 7.32 6.11 6.70
C SER A 37 6.24 5.83 5.66
N ALA A 38 5.31 4.96 6.02
CA ALA A 38 4.08 4.71 5.28
C ALA A 38 2.94 4.71 6.31
N TRP A 39 1.78 5.25 5.93
CA TRP A 39 0.57 5.19 6.73
C TRP A 39 -0.55 4.61 5.89
N ILE A 40 -1.44 3.85 6.55
CA ILE A 40 -2.64 3.31 5.91
C ILE A 40 -3.71 4.39 6.02
N LYS A 41 -4.12 4.95 4.88
CA LYS A 41 -5.20 5.93 4.83
C LYS A 41 -6.55 5.24 4.94
N GLU A 42 -6.76 4.21 4.13
CA GLU A 42 -7.99 3.44 4.06
C GLU A 42 -7.69 1.96 3.84
N GLN A 43 -8.50 1.09 4.45
CA GLN A 43 -8.46 -0.35 4.27
C GLN A 43 -9.78 -0.81 3.64
N ARG A 44 -9.69 -1.44 2.47
CA ARG A 44 -10.85 -1.95 1.73
C ARG A 44 -10.68 -3.45 1.52
N VAL A 45 -11.74 -4.21 1.80
CA VAL A 45 -11.84 -5.63 1.52
C VAL A 45 -12.94 -5.82 0.49
N GLU A 46 -12.61 -6.39 -0.66
CA GLU A 46 -13.60 -6.72 -1.68
C GLU A 46 -14.06 -8.16 -1.48
N VAL A 47 -15.35 -8.33 -1.21
CA VAL A 47 -15.99 -9.65 -1.08
C VAL A 47 -16.74 -9.91 -2.39
N GLN A 48 -16.20 -10.78 -3.24
CA GLN A 48 -16.89 -11.24 -4.45
C GLN A 48 -17.71 -12.48 -4.13
N ALA A 49 -18.99 -12.44 -4.47
CA ALA A 49 -20.01 -13.46 -4.17
C ALA A 49 -20.08 -13.75 -2.68
N GLY A 50 -20.98 -13.06 -1.97
CA GLY A 50 -21.16 -13.16 -0.51
C GLY A 50 -20.97 -14.59 -0.04
N ALA A 51 -19.89 -14.81 0.72
CA ALA A 51 -19.68 -16.09 1.37
C ALA A 51 -20.91 -16.37 2.25
N PRO A 52 -21.45 -17.60 2.23
CA PRO A 52 -22.65 -17.98 2.97
C PRO A 52 -22.52 -17.76 4.48
#